data_AF-A0A2I1I5K0-F1
#
_entry.id   AF-A0A2I1I5K0-F1
#
_cell.length_a   1.000
_cell.length_b   1.000
_cell.length_c   1.000
_cell.angle_alpha   90.00
_cell.angle_beta   90.00
_cell.angle_gamma   90.00
#
_symmetry.space_group_name_H-M   'P 1'
#
loop_
_entity.id
_entity.type
_entity.pdbx_description
1 polymer ?
#
loop_
_entity_poly.entity_id
_entity_poly.type
_entity_poly.pdbx_seq_one_letter_code
_entity_poly.pdbx_strand_id
1 'polypeptide(L)'
;MTTEYGYRLEELEYCSGIMGVPITFLDKYNPEQFEILGSQRWAKSPDLLAHYRGAVQPPEEDKKTLIAGKETYDRIFIRHIGVRA
;
A
#
# COMPACT_ATOMS: atom_id res chain seq x y z
N MET A 1 18.65 -4.33 22.24
CA MET A 1 19.84 -4.33 21.35
C MET A 1 19.39 -3.79 20.02
N THR A 2 20.00 -2.71 19.53
CA THR A 2 19.74 -2.15 18.20
C THR A 2 20.12 -3.19 17.15
N THR A 3 19.21 -3.54 16.24
CA THR A 3 19.55 -4.43 15.11
C THR A 3 20.51 -3.70 14.16
N GLU A 4 21.10 -4.40 13.18
CA GLU A 4 22.19 -3.91 12.31
C GLU A 4 21.94 -2.55 11.62
N TYR A 5 20.69 -2.08 11.59
CA TYR A 5 20.28 -0.80 11.01
C TYR A 5 20.13 0.36 12.01
N GLY A 6 20.47 0.17 13.29
CA GLY A 6 20.53 1.25 14.28
C GLY A 6 19.19 1.66 14.90
N TYR A 7 18.13 0.85 14.74
CA TYR A 7 16.82 1.07 15.36
C TYR A 7 16.57 0.09 16.50
N ARG A 8 15.85 0.53 17.54
CA ARG A 8 15.35 -0.35 18.60
C ARG A 8 14.14 -1.12 18.06
N LEU A 9 13.93 -2.37 18.51
CA LEU A 9 12.80 -3.19 18.07
C LEU A 9 11.45 -2.49 18.36
N GLU A 10 11.35 -1.78 19.49
CA GLU A 10 10.20 -0.94 19.82
C GLU A 10 9.98 0.27 18.88
N GLU A 11 10.95 0.61 18.03
CA GLU A 11 10.85 1.69 17.04
C GLU A 11 10.56 1.19 15.62
N LEU A 12 10.56 -0.13 15.41
CA LEU A 12 10.23 -0.71 14.11
C LEU A 12 8.72 -0.81 13.97
N GLU A 13 8.13 0.03 13.13
CA GLU A 13 6.74 -0.09 12.75
C GLU A 13 6.58 -1.26 11.77
N TYR A 14 5.77 -2.24 12.15
CA TYR A 14 5.47 -3.40 11.31
C TYR A 14 4.69 -2.96 10.06
N CYS A 15 5.36 -2.94 8.90
CA CYS A 15 4.67 -2.82 7.63
C CYS A 15 3.84 -4.10 7.38
N SER A 16 2.53 -3.95 7.20
CA SER A 16 1.56 -5.04 6.95
C SER A 16 1.81 -5.86 5.67
N GLY A 17 2.91 -5.59 4.95
CA GLY A 17 3.19 -6.12 3.62
C GLY A 17 2.35 -5.49 2.50
N ILE A 18 1.52 -4.49 2.82
CA ILE A 18 0.70 -3.76 1.86
C ILE A 18 1.46 -2.53 1.34
N MET A 19 1.55 -2.41 0.02
CA MET A 19 2.23 -1.32 -0.66
C MET A 19 1.27 -0.59 -1.60
N GLY A 20 1.22 0.74 -1.50
CA GLY A 20 0.51 1.58 -2.47
C GLY A 20 1.42 1.92 -3.65
N VAL A 21 1.14 1.39 -4.84
CA VAL A 21 1.96 1.58 -6.05
C VAL A 21 1.12 2.18 -7.19
N PRO A 22 1.74 2.88 -8.16
CA PRO A 22 1.04 3.23 -9.40
C PRO A 22 0.53 1.97 -10.10
N ILE A 23 -0.62 2.01 -10.75
CA ILE A 23 -1.15 0.84 -11.49
C ILE A 23 -0.17 0.28 -12.53
N THR A 24 0.66 1.14 -13.13
CA THR A 24 1.73 0.77 -14.07
C THR A 24 2.84 -0.06 -13.44
N PHE A 25 2.87 -0.23 -12.12
CA PHE A 25 3.79 -1.15 -11.46
C PHE A 25 3.57 -2.59 -11.93
N LEU A 26 2.31 -2.99 -12.16
CA LEU A 26 1.97 -4.32 -12.68
C LEU A 26 2.42 -4.51 -14.14
N ASP A 27 2.63 -3.44 -14.89
CA ASP A 27 3.18 -3.52 -16.26
C ASP A 27 4.69 -3.83 -16.25
N LYS A 28 5.40 -3.45 -15.19
CA LYS A 28 6.87 -3.58 -15.08
C LYS A 28 7.33 -4.84 -14.33
N TYR A 29 6.46 -5.43 -13.52
CA TYR A 29 6.78 -6.55 -12.63
C TYR A 29 5.75 -7.66 -12.79
N ASN A 30 6.10 -8.90 -12.45
CA ASN A 30 5.17 -10.04 -12.54
C ASN A 30 3.91 -9.79 -11.67
N PRO A 31 2.71 -9.59 -12.24
CA PRO A 31 1.50 -9.36 -11.45
C PRO A 31 1.10 -10.55 -10.59
N GLU A 32 1.46 -11.77 -10.99
CA GLU A 32 1.04 -13.01 -10.33
C GLU A 32 1.66 -13.19 -8.94
N GLN A 33 2.71 -12.44 -8.61
CA GLN A 33 3.32 -12.45 -7.27
C GLN A 33 2.56 -11.58 -6.26
N PHE A 34 1.51 -10.87 -6.69
CA PHE A 34 0.80 -9.89 -5.87
C PHE A 34 -0.71 -10.15 -5.81
N GLU A 35 -1.26 -9.96 -4.62
CA GLU A 35 -2.69 -9.82 -4.39
C GLU A 35 -3.06 -8.33 -4.44
N ILE A 36 -4.05 -7.98 -5.26
CA ILE A 36 -4.58 -6.61 -5.34
C ILE A 36 -5.66 -6.45 -4.28
N LEU A 37 -5.42 -5.59 -3.30
CA LEU A 37 -6.33 -5.32 -2.18
C LEU A 37 -7.33 -4.18 -2.46
N GLY A 38 -7.14 -3.46 -3.56
CA GLY A 38 -8.01 -2.38 -4.00
C GLY A 38 -7.25 -1.25 -4.67
N SER A 39 -7.97 -0.21 -5.06
CA SER A 39 -7.35 1.04 -5.51
C SER A 39 -7.65 2.18 -4.54
N GLN A 40 -6.90 3.26 -4.71
CA GLN A 40 -7.18 4.51 -4.03
C GLN A 40 -8.61 4.94 -4.32
N ARG A 41 -8.98 4.95 -5.61
CA ARG A 41 -10.26 5.47 -6.06
C ARG A 41 -11.44 4.58 -5.66
N TRP A 42 -11.28 3.25 -5.74
CA TRP A 42 -12.39 2.30 -5.65
C TRP A 42 -11.98 0.99 -4.97
N ALA A 43 -13.00 0.25 -4.51
CA ALA A 43 -12.90 -1.16 -4.13
C ALA A 43 -11.82 -1.47 -3.08
N LYS A 44 -11.75 -0.68 -2.00
CA LYS A 44 -10.86 -0.94 -0.86
C LYS A 44 -11.36 -2.17 -0.09
N SER A 45 -10.53 -3.21 0.02
CA SER A 45 -10.86 -4.38 0.85
C SER A 45 -10.93 -4.02 2.34
N PRO A 46 -11.65 -4.79 3.18
CA PRO A 46 -11.65 -4.57 4.62
C PRO A 46 -10.26 -4.56 5.25
N ASP A 47 -9.38 -5.42 4.73
CA ASP A 47 -7.98 -5.51 5.15
C ASP A 47 -7.21 -4.21 4.80
N LEU A 48 -7.39 -3.71 3.58
CA LEU A 48 -6.84 -2.41 3.20
C LEU A 48 -7.38 -1.28 4.08
N LEU A 49 -8.68 -1.26 4.40
CA LEU A 49 -9.28 -0.22 5.24
C LEU A 49 -8.69 -0.21 6.66
N ALA A 50 -8.44 -1.38 7.26
CA ALA A 50 -7.81 -1.50 8.58
C ALA A 50 -6.35 -0.96 8.58
N HIS A 51 -5.66 -1.10 7.45
CA HIS A 51 -4.27 -0.71 7.28
C HIS A 51 -4.09 0.63 6.54
N TYR A 52 -5.18 1.31 6.16
CA TYR A 52 -5.12 2.59 5.47
C TYR A 52 -4.58 3.68 6.40
N ARG A 53 -3.66 4.51 5.89
CA ARG A 53 -3.01 5.60 6.63
C ARG A 53 -3.03 6.94 5.87
N GLY A 54 -3.98 7.10 4.94
CA GLY A 54 -4.16 8.38 4.24
C GLY A 54 -4.77 9.45 5.13
N ALA A 55 -4.72 10.70 4.68
CA ALA A 55 -5.16 11.85 5.45
C ALA A 55 -6.69 12.06 5.43
N VAL A 56 -7.40 11.44 4.49
CA VAL A 56 -8.86 11.60 4.34
C VAL A 56 -9.58 10.59 5.22
N GLN A 57 -10.49 11.09 6.06
CA GLN A 57 -11.38 10.29 6.90
C GLN A 57 -12.84 10.62 6.51
N PRO A 58 -13.67 9.61 6.18
CA PRO A 58 -13.37 8.19 6.19
C PRO A 58 -12.50 7.77 4.97
N PRO A 59 -11.66 6.72 5.07
CA PRO A 59 -10.72 6.29 4.02
C PRO A 59 -11.33 6.12 2.62
N GLU A 60 -12.61 5.74 2.55
CA GLU A 60 -13.39 5.51 1.34
C GLU A 60 -13.54 6.79 0.51
N GLU A 61 -13.50 7.96 1.15
CA GLU A 61 -13.57 9.26 0.48
C GLU A 61 -12.23 9.70 -0.12
N ASP A 62 -11.13 9.00 0.19
CA ASP A 62 -9.85 9.26 -0.44
C ASP A 62 -9.82 8.71 -1.87
N LYS A 63 -10.24 9.53 -2.84
CA LYS A 63 -10.48 9.10 -4.23
C LYS A 63 -9.46 9.63 -5.24
N LYS A 64 -8.44 10.37 -4.81
CA LYS A 64 -7.52 11.08 -5.72
C LYS A 64 -6.06 10.91 -5.31
N THR A 65 -5.21 10.64 -6.29
CA THR A 65 -3.75 10.66 -6.11
C THR A 65 -3.18 11.91 -6.80
N LEU A 66 -2.89 12.93 -6.01
CA LEU A 66 -2.39 14.21 -6.49
C LEU A 66 -0.88 14.31 -6.29
N ILE A 67 -0.15 14.66 -7.34
CA ILE A 67 1.26 15.07 -7.29
C ILE A 67 1.30 16.51 -7.77
N ALA A 68 1.84 17.42 -6.96
CA ALA A 68 1.83 18.86 -7.23
C ALA A 68 0.43 19.41 -7.60
N GLY A 69 -0.62 18.92 -6.93
CA GLY A 69 -2.00 19.33 -7.16
C GLY A 69 -2.65 18.76 -8.43
N LYS A 70 -1.92 17.98 -9.23
CA LYS A 70 -2.43 17.33 -10.44
C LYS A 70 -2.66 15.84 -10.20
N GLU A 71 -3.83 15.35 -10.60
CA GLU A 71 -4.10 13.93 -10.64
C GLU A 71 -3.22 13.27 -11.71
N THR A 72 -2.34 12.37 -11.27
CA THR A 72 -1.25 11.87 -12.13
C THR A 72 -1.45 10.42 -12.55
N TYR A 73 -1.89 9.55 -11.64
CA TYR A 73 -2.13 8.13 -11.91
C TYR A 73 -3.14 7.56 -10.92
N ASP A 74 -3.68 6.38 -11.22
CA ASP A 74 -4.43 5.61 -10.21
C ASP A 74 -3.47 4.72 -9.39
N ARG A 75 -3.61 4.80 -8.07
CA ARG A 75 -2.77 4.07 -7.11
C ARG A 75 -3.52 2.81 -6.71
N ILE A 76 -2.87 1.66 -6.83
CA ILE A 76 -3.38 0.38 -6.35
C ILE A 76 -2.64 -0.03 -5.09
N PHE A 77 -3.29 -0.83 -4.25
CA PHE A 77 -2.68 -1.41 -3.07
C PHE A 77 -2.47 -2.89 -3.30
N ILE A 78 -1.22 -3.32 -3.18
CA ILE A 78 -0.80 -4.69 -3.45
C ILE A 78 -0.14 -5.30 -2.21
N ARG A 79 -0.28 -6.61 -2.06
CA ARG A 79 0.45 -7.41 -1.07
C ARG A 79 1.17 -8.53 -1.79
N HIS A 80 2.42 -8.80 -1.43
CA HIS A 80 3.13 -9.95 -1.99
C HIS A 80 2.47 -11.26 -1.52
N ILE A 81 2.15 -12.14 -2.48
CA ILE A 81 1.67 -13.49 -2.19
C ILE A 81 2.90 -14.28 -1.76
N GLY A 82 3.21 -14.26 -0.47
CA GLY A 82 4.28 -15.12 0.05
C GLY A 82 3.99 -16.58 -0.26
N VAL A 83 5.00 -17.34 -0.69
CA VAL A 83 5.02 -18.77 -0.36
C VAL A 83 4.97 -18.80 1.16
N ARG A 84 3.89 -19.33 1.73
CA ARG A 84 3.81 -19.60 3.17
C ARG A 84 5.03 -20.46 3.51
N ALA A 85 6.02 -19.86 4.16
CA ALA A 85 7.07 -20.59 4.87
C ALA A 85 6.48 -21.14 6.17
#